data_AF-A0A4C2ED83-F1
#
_entry.id   AF-A0A4C2ED83-F1
#
_cell.length_a   1.000
_cell.length_b   1.000
_cell.length_c   1.000
_cell.angle_alpha   90.00
_cell.angle_beta   90.00
_cell.angle_gamma   90.00
#
_symmetry.space_group_name_H-M   'P 1'
#
loop_
_entity.id
_entity.type
_entity.pdbx_description
1 polymer ?
#
loop_
_entity_poly.entity_id
_entity_poly.type
_entity_poly.pdbx_seq_one_letter_code
_entity_poly.pdbx_strand_id
1 'polypeptide(L)' 'MTTQQHAGGIPVPGDAWIQGGSQTNSYLSVVYETIEDRALDQQQETISASLVAEAVAELHRYTLAPAN' A
#
# COMPACT_ATOMS: atom_id res chain seq x y z
N MET A 1 4.85 2.16 0.25
CA MET A 1 4.50 1.83 1.66
C MET A 1 5.21 2.80 2.60
N THR A 2 4.67 3.04 3.79
CA THR A 2 5.26 3.95 4.79
C THR A 2 5.03 3.44 6.20
N THR A 3 5.93 3.74 7.14
CA THR A 3 5.73 3.49 8.58
C THR A 3 4.97 4.64 9.28
N GLN A 4 4.72 5.73 8.56
CA GLN A 4 3.99 6.89 9.07
C GLN A 4 2.50 6.75 8.80
N GLN A 5 1.70 6.88 9.86
CA GLN A 5 0.25 6.96 9.75
C GLN A 5 -0.16 8.27 9.06
N HIS A 6 -1.09 8.19 8.12
CA HIS A 6 -1.64 9.34 7.42
C HIS A 6 -3.11 9.10 7.06
N ALA A 7 -3.87 10.18 6.84
CA ALA A 7 -5.25 10.09 6.39
C ALA A 7 -5.31 9.44 5.00
N GLY A 8 -6.09 8.37 4.87
CA GLY A 8 -6.17 7.56 3.64
C GLY A 8 -5.12 6.44 3.54
N GLY A 9 -4.28 6.26 4.56
CA GLY A 9 -3.36 5.12 4.64
C GLY A 9 -4.07 3.85 5.10
N ILE A 10 -3.94 2.76 4.35
CA ILE A 10 -4.50 1.45 4.70
C ILE A 10 -3.51 0.72 5.62
N PRO A 11 -3.90 0.28 6.82
CA PRO A 11 -3.01 -0.47 7.69
C PRO A 11 -2.65 -1.81 7.07
N VAL A 12 -1.36 -2.18 7.14
CA VAL A 12 -0.86 -3.50 6.74
C VAL A 12 -0.65 -4.32 8.00
N PRO A 13 -1.58 -5.22 8.35
CA PRO A 13 -1.44 -6.03 9.55
C PRO A 13 -0.32 -7.07 9.37
N GLY A 14 0.28 -7.49 10.48
CA GLY A 14 1.47 -8.36 10.46
C GLY A 14 1.24 -9.72 9.80
N ASP A 15 0.01 -10.20 9.76
CA ASP A 15 -0.41 -11.46 9.13
C ASP A 15 -0.73 -11.32 7.62
N ALA A 16 -0.80 -10.10 7.09
CA ALA A 16 -1.00 -9.86 5.67
C ALA A 16 0.27 -10.05 4.83
N TRP A 17 1.43 -10.21 5.47
CA TRP A 17 2.71 -10.48 4.82
C TRP A 17 2.83 -11.95 4.43
N ILE A 18 3.06 -12.21 3.14
CA ILE A 18 3.30 -13.56 2.62
C ILE A 18 4.80 -13.89 2.63
N GLN A 19 5.65 -12.91 2.29
CA GLN A 19 7.10 -13.05 2.29
C GLN A 19 7.75 -11.69 2.53
N GLY A 20 8.81 -11.65 3.37
CA GLY A 20 9.37 -10.40 3.86
C GLY A 20 8.41 -9.72 4.85
N GLY A 21 8.52 -8.41 4.99
CA GLY A 21 7.61 -7.62 5.79
C GLY A 21 8.33 -6.76 6.83
N SER A 22 7.68 -5.65 7.15
CA SER A 22 8.19 -4.72 8.15
C SER A 22 7.99 -5.24 9.57
N GLN A 23 9.02 -5.12 10.40
CA GLN A 23 8.92 -5.34 11.86
C GLN A 23 8.21 -4.18 12.59
N THR A 24 7.82 -3.14 11.85
CA THR A 24 7.11 -1.96 12.36
C THR A 24 5.76 -1.83 11.66
N ASN A 25 4.77 -1.30 12.38
CA ASN A 25 3.46 -0.97 11.80
C ASN A 25 3.62 -0.20 10.49
N SER A 26 3.03 -0.75 9.43
CA SER A 26 3.17 -0.24 8.08
C SER A 26 1.82 0.11 7.50
N TYR A 27 1.83 1.10 6.62
CA TYR A 27 0.65 1.64 5.95
C TYR A 27 0.89 1.67 4.45
N LEU A 28 -0.11 1.26 3.68
CA LEU A 28 -0.16 1.40 2.24
C LEU A 28 -0.80 2.76 1.91
N SER A 29 -0.11 3.55 1.09
CA SER A 29 -0.60 4.84 0.61
C SER A 29 -0.97 4.71 -0.86
N VAL A 30 -2.18 5.13 -1.21
CA VAL A 30 -2.70 5.07 -2.59
C VAL A 30 -2.42 6.33 -3.41
N VAL A 31 -1.79 7.36 -2.82
CA VAL A 31 -1.68 8.73 -3.39
C VAL A 31 -0.29 9.02 -4.00
N TYR A 32 0.71 8.15 -3.81
CA TYR A 32 2.03 8.36 -4.44
C TYR A 32 2.03 7.79 -5.86
N GLU A 33 2.20 8.68 -6.84
CA GLU A 33 1.76 8.46 -8.23
C GLU A 33 2.71 7.72 -9.17
N THR A 34 3.97 7.39 -8.82
CA THR A 34 4.82 6.61 -9.75
C THR A 34 5.97 5.93 -9.03
N ILE A 35 6.15 4.64 -9.29
CA ILE A 35 7.34 3.88 -8.89
C ILE A 35 8.23 3.81 -10.13
N GLU A 36 9.51 4.19 -10.02
CA GLU A 36 10.48 3.99 -11.10
C GLU A 36 10.69 2.48 -11.32
N ASP A 37 10.77 2.01 -12.57
CA ASP A 37 10.89 0.58 -12.91
C ASP A 37 12.01 -0.15 -12.15
N ARG A 38 13.13 0.55 -11.87
CA ARG A 38 14.26 0.01 -11.10
C ARG A 38 13.89 -0.37 -9.65
N ALA A 39 12.88 0.28 -9.07
CA ALA A 39 12.37 -0.05 -7.75
C ALA A 39 11.46 -1.31 -7.77
N LEU A 40 10.95 -1.73 -8.93
CA LEU A 40 10.22 -2.99 -9.10
C LEU A 40 11.18 -4.20 -9.18
N ASP A 41 12.36 -4.03 -9.79
CA ASP A 41 13.38 -5.09 -9.91
C ASP A 41 13.91 -5.56 -8.55
N GLN A 42 13.76 -4.74 -7.50
CA GLN A 42 14.10 -5.09 -6.12
C GLN A 42 12.85 -5.48 -5.35
N GLN A 43 12.17 -6.55 -5.78
CA GLN A 43 11.05 -7.12 -5.03
C GLN A 43 11.52 -7.56 -3.64
N GLN A 44 11.28 -6.72 -2.63
CA GLN A 44 11.71 -6.96 -1.25
C GLN A 44 10.64 -7.73 -0.45
N GLU A 45 9.35 -7.51 -0.75
CA GLU A 45 8.25 -8.00 0.07
C GLU A 45 7.03 -8.42 -0.77
N THR A 46 6.15 -9.24 -0.20
CA THR A 46 4.93 -9.71 -0.85
C THR A 46 3.77 -9.68 0.16
N ILE A 47 2.69 -9.00 -0.22
CA ILE A 47 1.47 -8.85 0.58
C ILE A 47 0.32 -9.71 0.03
N SER A 48 -0.66 -10.01 0.89
CA SER A 48 -1.82 -10.82 0.52
C SER A 48 -2.71 -10.18 -0.54
N ALA A 49 -3.32 -11.03 -1.38
CA ALA A 49 -4.24 -10.60 -2.43
C ALA A 49 -5.48 -9.87 -1.86
N SER A 50 -5.93 -10.22 -0.66
CA SER A 50 -7.04 -9.54 0.03
C SER A 50 -6.70 -8.08 0.34
N LEU A 51 -5.47 -7.81 0.80
CA LEU A 51 -5.00 -6.46 1.08
C LEU A 51 -4.81 -5.65 -0.21
N VAL A 52 -4.37 -6.30 -1.29
CA VAL A 52 -4.31 -5.67 -2.62
C VAL A 52 -5.72 -5.27 -3.09
N ALA A 53 -6.73 -6.12 -2.88
CA ALA A 53 -8.11 -5.81 -3.26
C ALA A 53 -8.67 -4.60 -2.47
N GLU A 54 -8.36 -4.50 -1.18
CA GLU A 54 -8.73 -3.35 -0.36
C GLU A 54 -8.03 -2.06 -0.85
N ALA A 55 -6.74 -2.14 -1.16
CA ALA A 55 -5.98 -1.03 -1.74
C ALA A 55 -6.57 -0.54 -3.06
N VAL A 56 -6.96 -1.45 -3.96
CA VAL A 56 -7.61 -1.11 -5.23
C VAL A 56 -8.97 -0.45 -5.00
N ALA A 57 -9.76 -0.94 -4.05
CA ALA A 57 -11.06 -0.37 -3.73
C ALA A 57 -10.94 1.08 -3.19
N GLU A 58 -9.96 1.33 -2.33
CA GLU A 58 -9.72 2.67 -1.78
C GLU A 58 -9.12 3.62 -2.83
N LEU A 59 -8.25 3.13 -3.71
CA LEU A 59 -7.75 3.90 -4.86
C LEU A 59 -8.90 4.32 -5.79
N HIS A 60 -9.85 3.42 -6.08
CA HIS A 60 -11.04 3.78 -6.85
C HIS A 60 -11.90 4.86 -6.16
N ARG A 61 -12.00 4.84 -4.83
CA ARG A 61 -12.68 5.91 -4.09
C ARG A 61 -11.95 7.24 -4.18
N TYR A 62 -10.62 7.22 -4.08
CA TYR A 62 -9.79 8.42 -4.20
C TYR A 62 -9.88 9.05 -5.59
N THR A 63 -9.87 8.24 -6.65
CA THR A 63 -9.95 8.70 -8.05
C THR A 63 -11.36 9.13 -8.47
N LEU A 64 -12.42 8.62 -7.83
CA LEU A 64 -13.81 9.02 -8.05
C LEU A 64 -14.26 10.18 -7.16
N ALA A 65 -13.49 10.55 -6.14
CA ALA A 65 -13.73 11.75 -5.37
C ALA A 65 -13.33 12.97 -6.22
N PRO A 66 -14.23 13.95 -6.46
CA PRO A 66 -13.84 15.18 -7.13
C PRO A 66 -12.76 15.86 -6.28
N ALA A 67 -11.65 16.24 -6.93
CA ALA A 67 -10.68 17.14 -6.33
C ALA A 67 -11.42 18.43 -5.97
N ASN A 68 -11.67 18.63 -4.67
CA ASN A 68 -12.19 19.89 -4.13
C ASN A 68 -11.12 20.98 -4.20
#